data_AF-A0A166V2D5-F1
#
_entry.id   AF-A0A166V2D5-F1
#
_cell.length_a   1.000
_cell.length_b   1.000
_cell.length_c   1.000
_cell.angle_alpha   90.00
_cell.angle_beta   90.00
_cell.angle_gamma   90.00
#
_symmetry.space_group_name_H-M   'P 1'
#
loop_
_entity.id
_entity.type
_entity.pdbx_description
1 polymer ?
#
loop_
_entity_poly.entity_id
_entity_poly.type
_entity_poly.pdbx_seq_one_letter_code
_entity_poly.pdbx_strand_id
1 'polypeptide(L)'
;MEPDTHKKISCLRQLLKTLLDILPILSQADSDYAFTLFTPSPRWADDMGVAGAVNHELELKLGNQKKSLKLKERGPETIALANVLEHWIEIYPNYDMLLKWLDDITIAAEDAYGDAGEEIPTTEIEQPAPPIVAPIVQSQKPKGKKAQSHVLLSFEDTCYPSDTESDDERTGGGKMLPLLLMISKPCQVPKKVWCIASSYCNTTWVWPRARQRILDHTAHDCKAVPQEWRISALEHLASKGQARQAKMPRPEEEAGSDVELLEDPPQQKKTKKDMGSGSGSKQSTLGSAFSDKGAQTFKKDAHRKLMLFVTCAGVAPHVIDSPEFKAFCGFLSPQYTLPLSREERRG
;
A
#
# COMPACT_ATOMS: atom_id res chain seq x y z
N MET A 1 -13.75 14.83 -9.75
CA MET A 1 -14.01 14.07 -8.52
C MET A 1 -14.91 12.87 -8.85
N GLU A 2 -14.70 11.70 -8.25
CA GLU A 2 -15.53 10.52 -8.49
C GLU A 2 -16.98 10.76 -7.99
N PRO A 3 -18.02 10.26 -8.69
CA PRO A 3 -19.42 10.49 -8.32
C PRO A 3 -19.77 9.94 -6.94
N ASP A 4 -19.06 8.92 -6.48
CA ASP A 4 -19.22 8.36 -5.14
C ASP A 4 -18.75 9.33 -4.04
N THR A 5 -17.64 10.04 -4.30
CA THR A 5 -17.09 11.00 -3.34
C THR A 5 -18.01 12.22 -3.15
N HIS A 6 -18.64 12.72 -4.21
CA HIS A 6 -19.65 13.79 -4.10
C HIS A 6 -20.86 13.38 -3.25
N LYS A 7 -21.31 12.13 -3.38
CA LYS A 7 -22.40 11.60 -2.54
C LYS A 7 -21.99 11.55 -1.08
N LYS A 8 -20.78 11.08 -0.78
CA LYS A 8 -20.22 11.05 0.58
C LYS A 8 -20.14 12.45 1.19
N ILE A 9 -19.62 13.43 0.46
CA ILE A 9 -19.56 14.84 0.91
C ILE A 9 -20.96 15.39 1.17
N SER A 10 -21.93 15.09 0.29
CA SER A 10 -23.32 15.55 0.45
C SER A 10 -23.98 14.92 1.68
N CYS A 11 -23.74 13.63 1.92
CA CYS A 11 -24.18 12.93 3.11
C CYS A 11 -23.56 13.54 4.37
N LEU A 12 -22.24 13.73 4.39
CA LEU A 12 -21.53 14.39 5.49
C LEU A 12 -22.13 15.77 5.79
N ARG A 13 -22.31 16.60 4.77
CA ARG A 13 -22.89 17.95 4.91
C ARG A 13 -24.28 17.89 5.54
N GLN A 14 -25.10 16.90 5.19
CA GLN A 14 -26.42 16.73 5.78
C GLN A 14 -26.32 16.30 7.24
N LEU A 15 -25.48 15.30 7.56
CA LEU A 15 -25.25 14.85 8.93
C LEU A 15 -24.78 15.98 9.84
N LEU A 16 -23.83 16.81 9.37
CA LEU A 16 -23.31 17.95 10.13
C LEU A 16 -24.35 19.07 10.33
N LYS A 17 -25.30 19.22 9.40
CA LYS A 17 -26.42 20.17 9.53
C LYS A 17 -27.45 19.72 10.56
N THR A 18 -27.69 18.41 10.67
CA THR A 18 -28.70 17.85 11.56
C THR A 18 -28.12 17.34 12.88
N LEU A 19 -26.86 17.65 13.19
CA LEU A 19 -26.19 17.23 14.42
C LEU A 19 -27.03 17.60 15.66
N LEU A 20 -27.06 16.65 16.59
CA LEU A 20 -27.87 16.69 17.80
C LEU A 20 -27.55 17.87 18.70
N ASP A 21 -28.59 18.38 19.36
CA ASP A 21 -28.51 19.52 20.28
C ASP A 21 -27.64 19.27 21.53
N ILE A 22 -27.22 18.01 21.77
CA ILE A 22 -26.27 17.63 22.82
C ILE A 22 -24.90 18.29 22.63
N LEU A 23 -24.51 18.57 21.38
CA LEU A 23 -23.28 19.29 21.09
C LEU A 23 -23.54 20.80 21.16
N PRO A 24 -22.69 21.57 21.87
CA PRO A 24 -22.86 23.01 21.97
C PRO A 24 -22.69 23.67 20.60
N ILE A 25 -23.47 24.74 20.38
CA ILE A 25 -23.20 25.69 19.30
C ILE A 25 -22.29 26.77 19.89
N LEU A 26 -21.07 26.86 19.38
CA LEU A 26 -20.13 27.92 19.75
C LEU A 26 -20.18 29.06 18.73
N SER A 27 -19.86 30.27 19.20
CA SER A 27 -19.66 31.41 18.30
C SER A 27 -18.38 31.19 17.49
N GLN A 28 -18.23 31.89 16.36
CA GLN A 28 -17.01 31.79 15.56
C GLN A 28 -15.73 32.14 16.35
N ALA A 29 -15.84 33.04 17.32
CA ALA A 29 -14.69 33.45 18.15
C ALA A 29 -14.32 32.39 19.20
N ASP A 30 -15.27 31.55 19.61
CA ASP A 30 -15.10 30.55 20.66
C ASP A 30 -14.95 29.12 20.09
N SER A 31 -15.20 28.93 18.78
CA SER A 31 -15.12 27.64 18.10
C SER A 31 -13.66 27.19 17.92
N ASP A 32 -13.37 25.96 18.33
CA ASP A 32 -12.09 25.28 18.08
C ASP A 32 -11.87 25.05 16.58
N TYR A 33 -12.96 24.89 15.83
CA TYR A 33 -12.93 24.50 14.42
C TYR A 33 -12.61 25.65 13.47
N ALA A 34 -13.25 26.82 13.59
CA ALA A 34 -13.01 27.99 12.73
C ALA A 34 -12.74 27.66 11.23
N PHE A 35 -13.53 26.75 10.63
CA PHE A 35 -13.35 26.27 9.25
C PHE A 35 -13.85 27.25 8.19
N THR A 36 -14.70 28.22 8.54
CA THR A 36 -15.15 29.25 7.59
C THR A 36 -13.99 30.08 7.04
N LEU A 37 -12.93 30.24 7.83
CA LEU A 37 -11.69 30.96 7.46
C LEU A 37 -10.52 29.99 7.22
N PHE A 38 -10.80 28.72 6.94
CA PHE A 38 -9.76 27.70 6.80
C PHE A 38 -8.79 28.06 5.66
N THR A 39 -7.53 28.26 6.03
CA THR A 39 -6.44 28.50 5.08
C THR A 39 -5.23 27.69 5.53
N PRO A 40 -4.66 26.80 4.69
CA PRO A 40 -3.46 26.08 5.05
C PRO A 40 -2.31 27.05 5.29
N SER A 41 -1.55 26.84 6.37
CA SER A 41 -0.38 27.65 6.68
C SER A 41 0.64 27.64 5.52
N PRO A 42 1.06 28.81 5.00
CA PRO A 42 2.07 28.89 3.94
C PRO A 42 3.38 28.23 4.33
N ARG A 43 3.77 28.39 5.61
CA ARG A 43 4.99 27.77 6.15
C ARG A 43 4.93 26.25 6.03
N TRP A 44 3.82 25.64 6.44
CA TRP A 44 3.65 24.19 6.31
C TRP A 44 3.53 23.78 4.84
N ALA A 45 2.87 24.58 4.00
CA ALA A 45 2.77 24.32 2.58
C ALA A 45 4.14 24.26 1.89
N ASP A 46 5.09 25.10 2.30
CA ASP A 46 6.47 25.08 1.81
C ASP A 46 7.22 23.82 2.26
N ASP A 47 7.03 23.39 3.51
CA ASP A 47 7.75 22.26 4.10
C ASP A 47 7.24 20.88 3.64
N MET A 48 5.92 20.70 3.52
CA MET A 48 5.30 19.39 3.25
C MET A 48 4.34 19.36 2.06
N GLY A 49 4.24 20.47 1.32
CA GLY A 49 3.28 20.66 0.24
C GLY A 49 1.91 21.09 0.76
N VAL A 50 1.13 21.76 -0.10
CA VAL A 50 -0.20 22.31 0.24
C VAL A 50 -1.13 21.22 0.78
N ALA A 51 -1.21 20.04 0.14
CA ALA A 51 -2.06 18.94 0.61
C ALA A 51 -1.64 18.42 2.00
N GLY A 52 -0.33 18.36 2.28
CA GLY A 52 0.18 17.98 3.59
C GLY A 52 -0.10 19.05 4.65
N ALA A 53 -0.02 20.33 4.29
CA ALA A 53 -0.39 21.44 5.16
C ALA A 53 -1.89 21.40 5.52
N VAL A 54 -2.76 21.11 4.55
CA VAL A 54 -4.20 20.91 4.80
C VAL A 54 -4.41 19.77 5.80
N ASN A 55 -3.75 18.62 5.59
CA ASN A 55 -3.82 17.50 6.55
C ASN A 55 -3.37 17.92 7.95
N HIS A 56 -2.26 18.66 8.05
CA HIS A 56 -1.74 19.13 9.32
C HIS A 56 -2.72 20.08 10.04
N GLU A 57 -3.33 21.02 9.34
CA GLU A 57 -4.33 21.92 9.93
C GLU A 57 -5.60 21.19 10.37
N LEU A 58 -6.03 20.16 9.62
CA LEU A 58 -7.13 19.27 10.04
C LEU A 58 -6.77 18.52 11.33
N GLU A 59 -5.54 17.99 11.44
CA GLU A 59 -5.06 17.33 12.66
C GLU A 59 -5.01 18.28 13.87
N LEU A 60 -4.66 19.55 13.66
CA LEU A 60 -4.64 20.55 14.72
C LEU A 60 -6.04 20.86 15.25
N LYS A 61 -7.03 21.01 14.36
CA LYS A 61 -8.41 21.40 14.70
C LYS A 61 -9.25 20.23 15.21
N LEU A 62 -9.14 19.07 14.57
CA LEU A 62 -9.96 17.89 14.87
C LEU A 62 -9.26 16.90 15.81
N GLY A 63 -7.95 17.06 16.02
CA GLY A 63 -7.13 16.14 16.78
C GLY A 63 -6.52 15.03 15.92
N ASN A 64 -5.86 14.09 16.59
CA ASN A 64 -5.09 13.04 15.92
C ASN A 64 -6.01 11.95 15.31
N GLN A 65 -5.88 11.73 14.01
CA GLN A 65 -6.62 10.72 13.24
C GLN A 65 -6.49 9.28 13.78
N LYS A 66 -5.43 8.96 14.53
CA LYS A 66 -5.24 7.64 15.13
C LYS A 66 -6.17 7.36 16.31
N LYS A 67 -6.77 8.40 16.89
CA LYS A 67 -7.76 8.27 17.95
C LYS A 67 -9.15 8.37 17.33
N SER A 68 -10.13 7.69 17.92
CA SER A 68 -11.54 7.86 17.54
C SER A 68 -11.90 9.34 17.57
N LEU A 69 -12.10 9.93 16.39
CA LEU A 69 -12.45 11.33 16.25
C LEU A 69 -13.81 11.55 16.92
N LYS A 70 -13.92 12.59 17.75
CA LYS A 70 -15.19 12.98 18.38
C LYS A 70 -15.47 14.43 18.07
N LEU A 71 -16.67 14.69 17.55
CA LEU A 71 -17.12 16.05 17.33
C LEU A 71 -17.41 16.72 18.68
N LYS A 72 -16.81 17.89 18.92
CA LYS A 72 -16.96 18.63 20.18
C LYS A 72 -18.06 19.68 20.13
N GLU A 73 -18.41 20.14 18.94
CA GLU A 73 -19.32 21.25 18.70
C GLU A 73 -20.10 21.04 17.39
N ARG A 74 -21.24 21.73 17.28
CA ARG A 74 -22.05 21.78 16.06
C ARG A 74 -22.27 23.23 15.64
N GLY A 75 -22.74 23.41 14.40
CA GLY A 75 -23.11 24.73 13.88
C GLY A 75 -22.36 25.09 12.59
N PRO A 76 -22.30 26.38 12.24
CA PRO A 76 -21.76 26.84 10.96
C PRO A 76 -20.33 26.40 10.70
N GLU A 77 -19.46 26.45 11.72
CA GLU A 77 -18.05 26.04 11.59
C GLU A 77 -17.93 24.55 11.33
N THR A 78 -18.72 23.71 12.02
CA THR A 78 -18.76 22.27 11.76
C THR A 78 -19.29 22.00 10.35
N ILE A 79 -20.34 22.67 9.89
CA ILE A 79 -20.87 22.50 8.52
C ILE A 79 -19.84 22.94 7.47
N ALA A 80 -19.06 23.99 7.73
CA ALA A 80 -18.01 24.49 6.84
C ALA A 80 -16.91 23.46 6.57
N LEU A 81 -16.68 22.52 7.49
CA LEU A 81 -15.75 21.40 7.30
C LEU A 81 -16.05 20.57 6.04
N ALA A 82 -17.34 20.34 5.73
CA ALA A 82 -17.71 19.63 4.51
C ALA A 82 -17.30 20.40 3.24
N ASN A 83 -17.34 21.73 3.27
CA ASN A 83 -16.91 22.57 2.15
C ASN A 83 -15.38 22.59 2.01
N VAL A 84 -14.65 22.58 3.14
CA VAL A 84 -13.19 22.45 3.16
C VAL A 84 -12.77 21.14 2.50
N LEU A 85 -13.39 20.01 2.89
CA LEU A 85 -13.09 18.71 2.29
C LEU A 85 -13.45 18.67 0.81
N GLU A 86 -14.62 19.17 0.41
CA GLU A 86 -15.03 19.22 -0.99
C GLU A 86 -14.00 19.94 -1.86
N HIS A 87 -13.59 21.14 -1.43
CA HIS A 87 -12.62 21.95 -2.15
C HIS A 87 -11.26 21.25 -2.30
N TRP A 88 -10.71 20.72 -1.21
CA TRP A 88 -9.36 20.15 -1.24
C TRP A 88 -9.31 18.76 -1.89
N ILE A 89 -10.39 17.96 -1.80
CA ILE A 89 -10.51 16.70 -2.52
C ILE A 89 -10.63 16.94 -4.03
N GLU A 90 -11.28 18.03 -4.45
CA GLU A 90 -11.35 18.40 -5.86
C GLU A 90 -9.96 18.75 -6.43
N ILE A 91 -9.16 19.51 -5.66
CA ILE A 91 -7.80 19.90 -6.06
C ILE A 91 -6.84 18.70 -5.99
N TYR A 92 -6.97 17.85 -4.97
CA TYR A 92 -6.06 16.72 -4.71
C TYR A 92 -6.80 15.37 -4.66
N PRO A 93 -7.39 14.90 -5.77
CA PRO A 93 -8.26 13.72 -5.78
C PRO A 93 -7.53 12.40 -5.49
N ASN A 94 -6.20 12.37 -5.66
CA ASN A 94 -5.36 11.18 -5.40
C ASN A 94 -4.70 11.22 -4.02
N TYR A 95 -5.09 12.15 -3.14
CA TYR A 95 -4.49 12.28 -1.82
C TYR A 95 -5.36 11.55 -0.79
N ASP A 96 -5.02 10.28 -0.56
CA ASP A 96 -5.79 9.33 0.26
C ASP A 96 -6.13 9.83 1.67
N MET A 97 -5.31 10.73 2.24
CA MET A 97 -5.57 11.28 3.58
C MET A 97 -6.82 12.15 3.63
N LEU A 98 -7.15 12.91 2.58
CA LEU A 98 -8.38 13.71 2.56
C LEU A 98 -9.64 12.85 2.45
N LEU A 99 -9.58 11.76 1.68
CA LEU A 99 -10.66 10.77 1.62
C LEU A 99 -10.83 10.06 2.97
N LYS A 100 -9.72 9.77 3.65
CA LYS A 100 -9.76 9.21 5.00
C LYS A 100 -10.38 10.18 6.01
N TRP A 101 -10.09 11.47 5.94
CA TRP A 101 -10.76 12.48 6.76
C TRP A 101 -12.27 12.50 6.52
N LEU A 102 -12.70 12.47 5.25
CA LEU A 102 -14.11 12.39 4.90
C LEU A 102 -14.81 11.19 5.56
N ASP A 103 -14.20 10.00 5.49
CA ASP A 103 -14.75 8.80 6.13
C ASP A 103 -14.73 8.91 7.67
N ASP A 104 -13.61 9.34 8.28
CA ASP A 104 -13.47 9.42 9.74
C ASP A 104 -14.43 10.46 10.36
N ILE A 105 -14.65 11.61 9.70
CA ILE A 105 -15.58 12.64 10.17
C ILE A 105 -17.03 12.17 10.00
N THR A 106 -17.32 11.43 8.91
CA THR A 106 -18.66 10.83 8.72
C THR A 106 -18.96 9.85 9.85
N ILE A 107 -18.03 8.95 10.15
CA ILE A 107 -18.16 7.99 11.26
C ILE A 107 -18.33 8.74 12.59
N ALA A 108 -17.54 9.78 12.85
CA ALA A 108 -17.66 10.55 14.08
C ALA A 108 -19.01 11.29 14.21
N ALA A 109 -19.58 11.74 13.08
CA ALA A 109 -20.91 12.33 13.07
C ALA A 109 -21.99 11.27 13.36
N GLU A 110 -21.88 10.08 12.78
CA GLU A 110 -22.77 8.94 13.04
C GLU A 110 -22.68 8.46 14.50
N ASP A 111 -21.46 8.33 15.02
CA ASP A 111 -21.19 7.96 16.42
C ASP A 111 -21.82 8.96 17.40
N ALA A 112 -21.90 10.25 17.05
CA ALA A 112 -22.57 11.24 17.89
C ALA A 112 -24.08 10.96 18.06
N TYR A 113 -24.74 10.38 17.05
CA TYR A 113 -26.13 9.92 17.18
C TYR A 113 -26.21 8.64 18.02
N GLY A 114 -25.28 7.71 17.80
CA GLY A 114 -25.18 6.47 18.58
C GLY A 114 -24.96 6.72 20.07
N ASP A 115 -24.05 7.63 20.42
CA ASP A 115 -23.73 8.04 21.79
C ASP A 115 -24.95 8.70 22.48
N ALA A 116 -25.84 9.35 21.72
CA ALA A 116 -27.08 9.95 22.22
C ALA A 116 -28.28 8.98 22.23
N GLY A 117 -28.16 7.81 21.63
CA GLY A 117 -29.26 6.86 21.46
C GLY A 117 -30.34 7.33 20.48
N GLU A 118 -30.00 8.25 19.57
CA GLU A 118 -30.92 8.73 18.53
C GLU A 118 -30.65 8.00 17.20
N GLU A 119 -31.70 7.85 16.39
CA GLU A 119 -31.55 7.27 15.05
C GLU A 119 -30.88 8.27 14.09
N ILE A 120 -29.94 7.79 13.28
CA ILE A 120 -29.29 8.61 12.26
C ILE A 120 -30.35 9.07 11.26
N PRO A 121 -30.48 10.37 10.97
CA PRO A 121 -31.41 10.88 9.98
C PRO A 121 -31.21 10.15 8.66
N THR A 122 -32.17 9.31 8.30
CA THR A 122 -32.11 8.54 7.05
C THR A 122 -32.12 9.56 5.93
N THR A 123 -30.94 9.77 5.34
CA THR A 123 -30.78 10.72 4.26
C THR A 123 -31.32 10.03 3.02
N GLU A 124 -32.61 10.18 2.76
CA GLU A 124 -33.15 9.95 1.43
C GLU A 124 -32.49 11.00 0.52
N ILE A 125 -31.33 10.65 -0.03
CA ILE A 125 -30.74 11.40 -1.13
C ILE A 125 -31.74 11.25 -2.27
N GLU A 126 -32.59 12.26 -2.41
CA GLU A 126 -33.62 12.37 -3.43
C GLU A 126 -32.94 12.18 -4.79
N GLN A 127 -32.95 10.94 -5.29
CA GLN A 127 -32.45 10.65 -6.61
C GLN A 127 -33.39 11.36 -7.58
N PRO A 128 -32.90 12.22 -8.49
CA PRO A 128 -33.76 12.84 -9.48
C PRO A 128 -34.50 11.73 -10.21
N ALA A 129 -35.84 11.84 -10.20
CA ALA A 129 -36.73 10.84 -10.76
C ALA A 129 -36.19 10.39 -12.13
N PRO A 130 -35.94 9.08 -12.34
CA PRO A 130 -35.47 8.63 -13.64
C PRO A 130 -36.50 9.01 -14.71
N PRO A 131 -36.07 9.45 -15.90
CA PRO A 131 -37.00 9.68 -17.00
C PRO A 131 -37.81 8.40 -17.22
N ILE A 132 -39.12 8.56 -17.37
CA ILE A 132 -40.08 7.49 -17.62
C ILE A 132 -39.64 6.76 -18.90
N VAL A 133 -38.88 5.69 -18.74
CA VAL A 133 -38.58 4.72 -19.79
C VAL A 133 -39.43 3.50 -19.49
N ALA A 134 -40.27 3.12 -20.45
CA ALA A 134 -41.18 1.99 -20.37
C ALA A 134 -40.47 0.72 -19.85
N PRO A 135 -41.17 -0.13 -19.07
CA PRO A 135 -40.54 -1.20 -18.33
C PRO A 135 -40.04 -2.30 -19.27
N ILE A 136 -38.73 -2.38 -19.45
CA ILE A 136 -38.08 -3.62 -19.85
C ILE A 136 -38.02 -4.50 -18.60
N VAL A 137 -38.87 -5.51 -18.58
CA VAL A 137 -38.87 -6.59 -17.58
C VAL A 137 -37.52 -7.29 -17.64
N GLN A 138 -36.59 -6.89 -16.77
CA GLN A 138 -35.44 -7.71 -16.42
C GLN A 138 -35.73 -8.36 -15.07
N SER A 139 -36.01 -9.65 -15.14
CA SER A 139 -36.20 -10.56 -14.01
C SER A 139 -34.96 -10.54 -13.12
N GLN A 140 -34.97 -9.72 -12.07
CA GLN A 140 -33.94 -9.78 -11.04
C GLN A 140 -34.16 -11.06 -10.23
N LYS A 141 -33.25 -12.02 -10.40
CA LYS A 141 -33.16 -13.18 -9.51
C LYS A 141 -32.95 -12.69 -8.07
N PRO A 142 -33.67 -13.25 -7.08
CA PRO A 142 -33.51 -12.86 -5.69
C PRO A 142 -32.08 -13.08 -5.23
N LYS A 143 -31.44 -12.02 -4.69
CA LYS A 143 -30.17 -12.11 -3.97
C LYS A 143 -30.41 -12.97 -2.73
N GLY A 144 -30.01 -14.24 -2.80
CA GLY A 144 -30.04 -15.14 -1.65
C GLY A 144 -29.28 -14.54 -0.48
N LYS A 145 -29.86 -14.64 0.72
CA LYS A 145 -29.18 -14.32 1.99
C LYS A 145 -27.84 -15.05 2.01
N LYS A 146 -26.73 -14.31 2.04
CA LYS A 146 -25.40 -14.92 2.25
C LYS A 146 -25.45 -15.62 3.60
N ALA A 147 -25.22 -16.93 3.63
CA ALA A 147 -25.12 -17.68 4.88
C ALA A 147 -24.06 -17.00 5.75
N GLN A 148 -24.44 -16.63 6.98
CA GLN A 148 -23.62 -15.91 7.96
C GLN A 148 -22.57 -16.81 8.64
N SER A 149 -22.20 -17.95 8.07
CA SER A 149 -21.27 -18.90 8.66
C SER A 149 -19.94 -18.86 7.91
N HIS A 150 -18.83 -19.05 8.63
CA HIS A 150 -17.43 -19.17 8.15
C HIS A 150 -16.50 -17.96 8.34
N VAL A 151 -16.75 -17.11 9.34
CA VAL A 151 -15.70 -16.25 9.91
C VAL A 151 -15.10 -16.99 11.10
N LEU A 152 -13.77 -17.18 11.14
CA LEU A 152 -13.07 -17.77 12.30
C LEU A 152 -13.20 -16.81 13.48
N LEU A 153 -13.74 -17.24 14.61
CA LEU A 153 -13.85 -16.39 15.80
C LEU A 153 -12.50 -16.23 16.53
N SER A 154 -11.69 -17.29 16.52
CA SER A 154 -10.36 -17.33 17.14
C SER A 154 -9.40 -18.19 16.31
N PHE A 155 -8.10 -18.13 16.64
CA PHE A 155 -7.06 -18.94 15.97
C PHE A 155 -7.28 -20.45 16.23
N GLU A 156 -7.85 -20.78 17.38
CA GLU A 156 -8.16 -22.14 17.83
C GLU A 156 -9.65 -22.49 17.68
N ASP A 157 -10.38 -21.84 16.77
CA ASP A 157 -11.82 -22.09 16.58
C ASP A 157 -12.08 -23.54 16.12
N THR A 158 -12.36 -24.41 17.08
CA THR A 158 -12.66 -25.83 16.87
C THR A 158 -13.98 -26.05 16.12
N CYS A 159 -14.85 -25.05 16.12
CA CYS A 159 -16.14 -25.11 15.42
C CYS A 159 -15.99 -24.77 13.93
N TYR A 160 -14.83 -24.31 13.48
CA TYR A 160 -14.57 -24.09 12.07
C TYR A 160 -14.33 -25.44 11.36
N PRO A 161 -15.19 -25.85 10.40
CA PRO A 161 -14.98 -27.06 9.62
C PRO A 161 -13.82 -26.83 8.65
N SER A 162 -12.59 -27.01 9.13
CA SER A 162 -11.41 -27.08 8.28
C SER A 162 -11.37 -28.46 7.65
N ASP A 163 -11.22 -28.51 6.33
CA ASP A 163 -10.73 -29.73 5.71
C ASP A 163 -9.40 -30.11 6.34
N THR A 164 -9.22 -31.41 6.61
CA THR A 164 -7.88 -31.97 6.79
C THR A 164 -7.16 -31.72 5.48
N GLU A 165 -6.09 -30.93 5.52
CA GLU A 165 -5.25 -30.75 4.35
C GLU A 165 -4.75 -32.11 3.90
N SER A 166 -5.03 -32.47 2.65
CA SER A 166 -4.38 -33.62 2.04
C SER A 166 -2.88 -33.41 2.08
N ASP A 167 -2.13 -34.45 2.45
CA ASP A 167 -0.68 -34.43 2.36
C ASP A 167 -0.25 -33.97 0.96
N ASP A 168 0.84 -33.19 0.90
CA ASP A 168 1.37 -32.70 -0.36
C ASP A 168 2.05 -33.86 -1.13
N GLU A 169 1.23 -34.68 -1.80
CA GLU A 169 1.67 -35.87 -2.55
C GLU A 169 2.39 -35.54 -3.87
N ARG A 170 2.64 -34.25 -4.14
CA ARG A 170 3.31 -33.84 -5.39
C ARG A 170 4.75 -34.38 -5.41
N THR A 171 5.04 -35.25 -6.38
CA THR A 171 6.36 -35.86 -6.59
C THR A 171 7.40 -34.86 -7.11
N GLY A 172 6.97 -33.69 -7.60
CA GLY A 172 7.83 -32.61 -8.09
C GLY A 172 7.30 -31.22 -7.74
N GLY A 173 8.21 -30.28 -7.51
CA GLY A 173 7.90 -28.91 -7.08
C GLY A 173 8.30 -28.64 -5.62
N GLY A 174 8.35 -27.36 -5.25
CA GLY A 174 8.62 -26.98 -3.87
C GLY A 174 7.50 -27.46 -2.95
N LYS A 175 7.86 -28.18 -1.88
CA LYS A 175 6.96 -28.57 -0.80
C LYS A 175 6.17 -27.35 -0.29
N MET A 176 4.93 -27.57 0.12
CA MET A 176 4.13 -26.52 0.72
C MET A 176 4.87 -25.90 1.92
N LEU A 177 4.90 -24.58 1.98
CA LEU A 177 5.61 -23.86 3.03
C LEU A 177 4.81 -24.02 4.35
N PRO A 178 5.42 -24.51 5.45
CA PRO A 178 4.70 -24.70 6.72
C PRO A 178 3.98 -23.44 7.21
N LEU A 179 4.60 -22.27 7.01
CA LEU A 179 4.01 -20.98 7.34
C LEU A 179 2.66 -20.73 6.64
N LEU A 180 2.45 -21.20 5.40
CA LEU A 180 1.17 -21.07 4.71
C LEU A 180 0.04 -21.84 5.41
N LEU A 181 0.36 -22.95 6.07
CA LEU A 181 -0.61 -23.77 6.81
C LEU A 181 -1.01 -23.08 8.10
N MET A 182 -0.07 -22.36 8.72
CA MET A 182 -0.30 -21.62 9.95
C MET A 182 -1.15 -20.37 9.71
N ILE A 183 -0.84 -19.61 8.64
CA ILE A 183 -1.47 -18.30 8.39
C ILE A 183 -2.76 -18.37 7.58
N SER A 184 -3.14 -19.56 7.08
CA SER A 184 -4.31 -19.70 6.21
C SER A 184 -5.05 -21.03 6.36
N LYS A 185 -6.38 -20.98 6.41
CA LYS A 185 -7.24 -22.15 6.59
C LYS A 185 -8.12 -22.40 5.35
N PRO A 186 -8.22 -23.65 4.85
CA PRO A 186 -9.14 -23.98 3.78
C PRO A 186 -10.60 -23.97 4.26
N CYS A 187 -11.51 -23.48 3.43
CA CYS A 187 -12.96 -23.60 3.59
C CYS A 187 -13.52 -24.51 2.51
N GLN A 188 -14.36 -25.47 2.91
CA GLN A 188 -15.01 -26.43 2.00
C GLN A 188 -16.02 -25.76 1.05
N VAL A 189 -16.82 -24.83 1.56
CA VAL A 189 -18.00 -24.32 0.84
C VAL A 189 -18.13 -22.80 1.01
N PRO A 190 -17.77 -22.00 0.00
CA PRO A 190 -17.09 -22.35 -1.25
C PRO A 190 -15.60 -22.66 -1.06
N LYS A 191 -15.00 -23.43 -2.00
CA LYS A 191 -13.54 -23.75 -2.04
C LYS A 191 -12.69 -22.47 -2.03
N LYS A 192 -12.33 -22.02 -0.84
CA LYS A 192 -11.59 -20.79 -0.58
C LYS A 192 -10.56 -21.03 0.50
N VAL A 193 -9.60 -20.12 0.59
CA VAL A 193 -8.65 -20.03 1.68
C VAL A 193 -8.97 -18.77 2.45
N TRP A 194 -9.10 -18.87 3.77
CA TRP A 194 -9.29 -17.74 4.65
C TRP A 194 -7.98 -17.39 5.35
N CYS A 195 -7.78 -16.11 5.62
CA CYS A 195 -6.75 -15.70 6.56
C CYS A 195 -7.08 -16.29 7.93
N ILE A 196 -6.06 -16.75 8.66
CA ILE A 196 -6.26 -17.26 10.02
C ILE A 196 -6.88 -16.19 10.94
N ALA A 197 -6.58 -14.92 10.70
CA ALA A 197 -7.16 -13.77 11.42
C ALA A 197 -8.42 -13.23 10.74
N SER A 198 -9.22 -14.10 10.10
CA SER A 198 -10.37 -13.68 9.31
C SER A 198 -11.45 -12.93 10.11
N SER A 199 -11.60 -13.18 11.42
CA SER A 199 -12.43 -12.35 12.30
C SER A 199 -12.12 -10.86 12.23
N TYR A 200 -10.87 -10.52 11.97
CA TYR A 200 -10.39 -9.14 11.98
C TYR A 200 -10.16 -8.58 10.57
N CYS A 201 -9.66 -9.39 9.63
CA CYS A 201 -9.27 -8.88 8.31
C CYS A 201 -10.21 -9.31 7.16
N ASN A 202 -11.11 -10.27 7.37
CA ASN A 202 -12.05 -10.81 6.36
C ASN A 202 -11.42 -11.19 5.01
N THR A 203 -10.11 -11.36 4.95
CA THR A 203 -9.40 -11.59 3.68
C THR A 203 -9.52 -13.05 3.27
N THR A 204 -9.89 -13.25 2.00
CA THR A 204 -10.07 -14.59 1.41
C THR A 204 -9.39 -14.69 0.06
N TRP A 205 -8.97 -15.91 -0.28
CA TRP A 205 -8.37 -16.24 -1.56
C TRP A 205 -9.07 -17.45 -2.18
N VAL A 206 -8.94 -17.57 -3.50
CA VAL A 206 -9.39 -18.75 -4.23
C VAL A 206 -8.42 -19.90 -3.98
N TRP A 207 -8.92 -21.14 -3.86
CA TRP A 207 -8.08 -22.34 -3.81
C TRP A 207 -7.57 -22.70 -5.23
N PRO A 208 -6.30 -23.10 -5.42
CA PRO A 208 -5.27 -23.40 -4.42
C PRO A 208 -4.58 -22.15 -3.85
N ARG A 209 -3.91 -22.30 -2.70
CA ARG A 209 -3.19 -21.23 -2.01
C ARG A 209 -2.24 -20.46 -2.93
N ALA A 210 -2.59 -19.21 -3.23
CA ALA A 210 -1.69 -18.30 -3.92
C ALA A 210 -0.58 -17.83 -2.95
N ARG A 211 0.47 -18.65 -2.79
CA ARG A 211 1.59 -18.43 -1.83
C ARG A 211 2.04 -16.97 -1.74
N GLN A 212 2.28 -16.34 -2.88
CA GLN A 212 2.77 -14.96 -2.93
C GLN A 212 1.78 -13.98 -2.29
N ARG A 213 0.50 -14.03 -2.69
CA ARG A 213 -0.54 -13.15 -2.16
C ARG A 213 -0.79 -13.33 -0.67
N ILE A 214 -0.76 -14.58 -0.19
CA ILE A 214 -0.95 -14.88 1.23
C ILE A 214 0.24 -14.34 2.05
N LEU A 215 1.47 -14.51 1.56
CA LEU A 215 2.66 -13.97 2.22
C LEU A 215 2.70 -12.45 2.19
N ASP A 216 2.38 -11.80 1.06
CA ASP A 216 2.34 -10.34 0.94
C ASP A 216 1.30 -9.74 1.91
N HIS A 217 0.09 -10.30 1.93
CA HIS A 217 -0.95 -9.89 2.88
C HIS A 217 -0.49 -10.05 4.33
N THR A 218 0.13 -11.18 4.65
CA THR A 218 0.62 -11.46 6.02
C THR A 218 1.73 -10.50 6.41
N ALA A 219 2.68 -10.25 5.52
CA ALA A 219 3.83 -9.40 5.75
C ALA A 219 3.45 -7.92 5.93
N HIS A 220 2.49 -7.42 5.13
CA HIS A 220 2.27 -5.99 4.97
C HIS A 220 0.91 -5.51 5.45
N ASP A 221 -0.15 -6.30 5.23
CA ASP A 221 -1.53 -5.79 5.37
C ASP A 221 -2.19 -6.26 6.68
N CYS A 222 -1.93 -7.49 7.10
CA CYS A 222 -2.68 -8.14 8.18
C CYS A 222 -2.09 -7.85 9.57
N LYS A 223 -2.55 -6.78 10.21
CA LYS A 223 -2.12 -6.42 11.58
C LYS A 223 -2.54 -7.43 12.65
N ALA A 224 -3.58 -8.22 12.38
CA ALA A 224 -4.11 -9.21 13.32
C ALA A 224 -3.31 -10.51 13.35
N VAL A 225 -2.39 -10.74 12.39
CA VAL A 225 -1.47 -11.87 12.42
C VAL A 225 -0.31 -11.58 13.39
N PRO A 226 0.07 -12.54 14.26
CA PRO A 226 1.20 -12.39 15.18
C PRO A 226 2.49 -11.92 14.49
N GLN A 227 3.24 -11.05 15.17
CA GLN A 227 4.39 -10.35 14.59
C GLN A 227 5.46 -11.31 14.08
N GLU A 228 5.69 -12.42 14.77
CA GLU A 228 6.61 -13.47 14.41
C GLU A 228 6.28 -14.11 13.05
N TRP A 229 5.01 -14.31 12.74
CA TRP A 229 4.59 -14.86 11.44
C TRP A 229 4.72 -13.83 10.32
N ARG A 230 4.53 -12.54 10.64
CA ARG A 230 4.76 -11.43 9.70
C ARG A 230 6.25 -11.30 9.34
N ILE A 231 7.13 -11.41 10.33
CA ILE A 231 8.59 -11.43 10.11
C ILE A 231 8.99 -12.63 9.26
N SER A 232 8.52 -13.84 9.60
CA SER A 232 8.80 -15.04 8.81
C SER A 232 8.29 -14.93 7.37
N ALA A 233 7.13 -14.30 7.15
CA ALA A 233 6.62 -14.03 5.81
C ALA A 233 7.53 -13.08 5.03
N LEU A 234 8.00 -11.99 5.66
CA LEU A 234 8.95 -11.04 5.06
C LEU A 234 10.27 -11.72 4.68
N GLU A 235 10.83 -12.57 5.54
CA GLU A 235 12.06 -13.31 5.27
C GLU A 235 11.90 -14.25 4.07
N HIS A 236 10.76 -14.93 3.95
CA HIS A 236 10.45 -15.78 2.81
C HIS A 236 10.29 -15.01 1.51
N LEU A 237 9.73 -13.79 1.57
CA LEU A 237 9.63 -12.89 0.42
C LEU A 237 11.03 -12.40 -0.02
N ALA A 238 11.87 -12.01 0.94
CA ALA A 238 13.23 -11.54 0.69
C ALA A 238 14.13 -12.64 0.09
N SER A 239 14.05 -13.87 0.62
CA SER A 239 14.85 -15.02 0.16
C SER A 239 14.59 -15.36 -1.32
N LYS A 240 13.37 -15.15 -1.82
CA LYS A 240 13.04 -15.36 -3.24
C LYS A 240 13.63 -14.29 -4.16
N GLY A 241 13.83 -13.08 -3.67
CA GLY A 241 14.49 -12.01 -4.43
C GLY A 241 15.94 -12.35 -4.75
N GLN A 242 16.65 -12.95 -3.80
CA GLN A 242 18.06 -13.34 -3.95
C GLN A 242 18.26 -14.53 -4.90
N ALA A 243 17.35 -15.51 -4.88
CA ALA A 243 17.44 -16.68 -5.77
C ALA A 243 17.35 -16.35 -7.27
N ARG A 244 16.75 -15.20 -7.63
CA ARG A 244 16.71 -14.72 -9.02
C ARG A 244 18.02 -14.04 -9.46
N GLN A 245 18.81 -13.53 -8.54
CA GLN A 245 20.08 -12.85 -8.83
C GLN A 245 21.29 -13.79 -8.79
N ALA A 246 21.18 -14.95 -8.13
CA ALA A 246 22.25 -15.94 -8.02
C ALA A 246 22.43 -16.85 -9.26
N LYS A 247 21.78 -16.56 -10.39
CA LYS A 247 22.10 -17.25 -11.66
C LYS A 247 23.35 -16.64 -12.27
N MET A 248 24.49 -16.86 -11.62
CA MET A 248 25.80 -16.52 -12.17
C MET A 248 26.07 -17.29 -13.47
N PRO A 249 26.88 -16.74 -14.38
CA PRO A 249 27.34 -17.46 -15.56
C PRO A 249 28.06 -18.73 -15.10
N ARG A 250 27.71 -19.84 -15.75
CA ARG A 250 28.48 -21.09 -15.70
C ARG A 250 29.94 -20.73 -16.04
N PRO A 251 30.94 -21.07 -15.19
CA PRO A 251 32.32 -20.86 -15.56
C PRO A 251 32.59 -21.64 -16.85
N GLU A 252 33.10 -20.94 -17.86
CA GLU A 252 33.68 -21.58 -19.03
C GLU A 252 34.88 -22.41 -18.54
N GLU A 253 34.88 -23.68 -18.92
CA GLU A 253 35.97 -24.61 -18.65
C GLU A 253 37.23 -24.08 -19.34
N GLU A 254 38.18 -23.58 -18.55
CA GLU A 254 39.52 -23.29 -19.05
C GLU A 254 40.19 -24.60 -19.46
N ALA A 255 40.62 -24.61 -20.73
CA ALA A 255 41.39 -25.68 -21.34
C ALA A 255 42.68 -25.94 -20.55
N GLY A 256 42.89 -27.21 -20.21
CA GLY A 256 44.15 -27.69 -19.68
C GLY A 256 45.30 -27.40 -20.65
N SER A 257 46.36 -26.78 -20.14
CA SER A 257 47.67 -26.73 -20.78
C SER A 257 48.37 -28.07 -20.59
N ASP A 258 48.84 -28.67 -21.67
CA ASP A 258 49.84 -29.74 -21.59
C ASP A 258 51.00 -29.45 -22.56
N VAL A 259 52.16 -29.32 -21.90
CA VAL A 259 53.58 -29.48 -22.24
C VAL A 259 54.02 -29.66 -23.71
N GLU A 260 55.03 -28.84 -24.05
CA GLU A 260 56.07 -28.98 -25.08
C GLU A 260 56.35 -30.38 -25.64
N LEU A 261 56.41 -30.51 -26.97
CA LEU A 261 57.60 -31.06 -27.65
C LEU A 261 57.65 -30.63 -29.14
N LEU A 262 58.87 -30.40 -29.61
CA LEU A 262 59.30 -29.95 -30.95
C LEU A 262 58.77 -30.79 -32.12
N GLU A 263 58.39 -30.13 -33.22
CA GLU A 263 59.04 -30.22 -34.56
C GLU A 263 58.21 -29.43 -35.63
N ASP A 264 58.93 -28.82 -36.58
CA ASP A 264 58.46 -27.96 -37.68
C ASP A 264 58.88 -28.64 -39.02
N PRO A 265 58.40 -28.24 -40.23
CA PRO A 265 57.05 -28.21 -40.80
C PRO A 265 56.99 -29.00 -42.14
N PRO A 266 55.91 -28.95 -42.97
CA PRO A 266 55.86 -27.90 -43.99
C PRO A 266 54.44 -27.40 -44.41
N GLN A 267 54.41 -26.10 -44.71
CA GLN A 267 53.61 -25.36 -45.70
C GLN A 267 52.34 -26.00 -46.30
N GLN A 268 51.19 -25.30 -46.21
CA GLN A 268 50.38 -24.99 -47.40
C GLN A 268 49.27 -23.92 -47.20
N LYS A 269 49.32 -22.92 -48.09
CA LYS A 269 48.26 -22.21 -48.82
C LYS A 269 47.06 -21.57 -48.09
N LYS A 270 47.13 -20.24 -48.06
CA LYS A 270 46.10 -19.23 -48.40
C LYS A 270 44.72 -19.77 -48.84
N THR A 271 43.68 -19.31 -48.16
CA THR A 271 42.46 -18.80 -48.81
C THR A 271 41.81 -17.71 -47.98
N LYS A 272 41.69 -16.54 -48.62
CA LYS A 272 41.01 -15.32 -48.21
C LYS A 272 39.52 -15.52 -48.46
N LYS A 273 38.65 -15.23 -47.50
CA LYS A 273 37.21 -15.00 -47.78
C LYS A 273 36.64 -13.93 -46.86
N ASP A 274 36.65 -12.71 -47.38
CA ASP A 274 35.68 -11.68 -47.03
C ASP A 274 34.27 -12.16 -47.43
N MET A 275 33.29 -11.99 -46.54
CA MET A 275 31.93 -11.49 -46.83
C MET A 275 31.02 -11.74 -45.62
N GLY A 276 30.40 -10.67 -45.11
CA GLY A 276 29.28 -10.81 -44.18
C GLY A 276 28.94 -9.56 -43.37
N SER A 277 28.71 -8.43 -44.04
CA SER A 277 28.06 -7.27 -43.42
C SER A 277 26.59 -7.61 -43.16
N GLY A 278 26.30 -8.08 -41.94
CA GLY A 278 24.97 -8.39 -41.45
C GLY A 278 24.48 -7.32 -40.49
N SER A 279 23.54 -6.49 -40.95
CA SER A 279 22.80 -5.48 -40.21
C SER A 279 22.25 -6.04 -38.88
N GLY A 280 22.94 -5.71 -37.77
CA GLY A 280 22.49 -5.98 -36.41
C GLY A 280 21.26 -5.15 -36.07
N SER A 281 20.09 -5.77 -36.21
CA SER A 281 18.84 -5.29 -35.63
C SER A 281 19.04 -5.15 -34.11
N LYS A 282 19.11 -3.91 -33.64
CA LYS A 282 19.06 -3.57 -32.21
C LYS A 282 17.65 -3.88 -31.71
N GLN A 283 17.37 -5.15 -31.38
CA GLN A 283 16.27 -5.47 -30.48
C GLN A 283 16.62 -4.87 -29.12
N SER A 284 16.08 -3.69 -28.82
CA SER A 284 16.10 -3.16 -27.46
C SER A 284 15.34 -4.14 -26.58
N THR A 285 16.08 -4.95 -25.84
CA THR A 285 15.53 -5.90 -24.88
C THR A 285 14.76 -5.10 -23.83
N LEU A 286 13.45 -5.31 -23.80
CA LEU A 286 12.49 -4.78 -22.83
C LEU A 286 12.98 -4.87 -21.37
N GLY A 287 13.88 -5.81 -21.05
CA GLY A 287 14.50 -5.97 -19.73
C GLY A 287 15.34 -4.78 -19.25
N SER A 288 15.96 -4.00 -20.15
CA SER A 288 16.75 -2.82 -19.77
C SER A 288 15.87 -1.71 -19.18
N ALA A 289 14.78 -1.38 -19.88
CA ALA A 289 13.82 -0.36 -19.43
C ALA A 289 13.07 -0.72 -18.12
N PHE A 290 12.86 -2.03 -17.86
CA PHE A 290 12.29 -2.48 -16.59
C PHE A 290 13.30 -2.41 -15.44
N SER A 291 14.59 -2.62 -15.72
CA SER A 291 15.66 -2.54 -14.72
C SER A 291 15.88 -1.09 -14.26
N ASP A 292 15.81 -0.13 -15.18
CA ASP A 292 16.01 1.29 -14.86
C ASP A 292 14.88 1.86 -13.97
N LYS A 293 13.62 1.52 -14.27
CA LYS A 293 12.49 1.92 -13.42
C LYS A 293 12.58 1.31 -12.03
N GLY A 294 12.98 0.04 -11.93
CA GLY A 294 13.19 -0.64 -10.65
C GLY A 294 14.34 -0.01 -9.83
N ALA A 295 15.45 0.33 -10.48
CA ALA A 295 16.58 0.99 -9.84
C ALA A 295 16.19 2.39 -9.32
N GLN A 296 15.40 3.15 -10.10
CA GLN A 296 14.92 4.47 -9.67
C GLN A 296 13.94 4.39 -8.50
N THR A 297 13.00 3.43 -8.49
CA THR A 297 12.06 3.26 -7.37
C THR A 297 12.79 2.80 -6.11
N PHE A 298 13.75 1.88 -6.23
CA PHE A 298 14.61 1.46 -5.12
C PHE A 298 15.40 2.64 -4.55
N LYS A 299 16.03 3.45 -5.41
CA LYS A 299 16.80 4.62 -4.97
C LYS A 299 15.92 5.63 -4.22
N LYS A 300 14.72 5.91 -4.73
CA LYS A 300 13.75 6.80 -4.06
C LYS A 300 13.28 6.26 -2.72
N ASP A 301 12.97 4.97 -2.63
CA ASP A 301 12.54 4.34 -1.37
C ASP A 301 13.68 4.30 -0.34
N ALA A 302 14.91 3.98 -0.77
CA ALA A 302 16.08 4.01 0.08
C ALA A 302 16.39 5.42 0.61
N HIS A 303 16.27 6.46 -0.24
CA HIS A 303 16.39 7.87 0.19
C HIS A 303 15.31 8.23 1.22
N ARG A 304 14.04 7.84 0.98
CA ARG A 304 12.95 8.10 1.91
C ARG A 304 13.17 7.43 3.27
N LYS A 305 13.58 6.16 3.29
CA LYS A 305 13.85 5.43 4.53
C LYS A 305 15.05 5.97 5.30
N LEU A 306 16.10 6.37 4.59
CA LEU A 306 17.26 7.03 5.19
C LEU A 306 16.84 8.35 5.84
N MET A 307 16.06 9.19 5.14
CA MET A 307 15.55 10.45 5.70
C MET A 307 14.69 10.22 6.95
N LEU A 308 13.80 9.21 6.94
CA LEU A 308 13.00 8.84 8.10
C LEU A 308 13.87 8.38 9.29
N PHE A 309 14.92 7.60 9.03
CA PHE A 309 15.85 7.19 10.07
C PHE A 309 16.54 8.39 10.69
N VAL A 310 17.05 9.31 9.87
CA VAL A 310 17.75 10.52 10.31
C VAL A 310 16.84 11.41 11.16
N THR A 311 15.62 11.67 10.69
CA THR A 311 14.68 12.54 11.41
C THR A 311 14.19 11.91 12.71
N CYS A 312 13.86 10.62 12.70
CA CYS A 312 13.32 9.95 13.88
C CYS A 312 14.40 9.62 14.94
N ALA A 313 15.63 9.32 14.53
CA ALA A 313 16.72 8.99 15.44
C ALA A 313 17.53 10.23 15.88
N GLY A 314 17.19 11.42 15.39
CA GLY A 314 17.89 12.66 15.73
C GLY A 314 19.34 12.68 15.24
N VAL A 315 19.64 11.99 14.13
CA VAL A 315 20.99 11.96 13.56
C VAL A 315 21.27 13.32 12.94
N ALA A 316 22.35 13.97 13.39
CA ALA A 316 22.73 15.26 12.83
C ALA A 316 23.12 15.12 11.34
N PRO A 317 22.70 16.03 10.45
CA PRO A 317 22.95 15.90 9.01
C PRO A 317 24.43 15.68 8.63
N HIS A 318 25.37 16.32 9.34
CA HIS A 318 26.81 16.16 9.09
C HIS A 318 27.33 14.73 9.30
N VAL A 319 26.63 13.90 10.08
CA VAL A 319 26.98 12.48 10.27
C VAL A 319 26.74 11.68 8.99
N ILE A 320 25.74 12.05 8.19
CA ILE A 320 25.44 11.40 6.90
C ILE A 320 26.56 11.69 5.88
N ASP A 321 27.17 12.87 6.00
CA ASP A 321 28.26 13.31 5.13
C ASP A 321 29.63 12.76 5.57
N SER A 322 29.71 12.12 6.75
CA SER A 322 30.94 11.54 7.28
C SER A 322 31.48 10.42 6.38
N PRO A 323 32.82 10.27 6.28
CA PRO A 323 33.41 9.18 5.51
C PRO A 323 33.03 7.80 6.06
N GLU A 324 32.82 7.66 7.36
CA GLU A 324 32.39 6.42 8.01
C GLU A 324 30.98 6.01 7.56
N PHE A 325 30.04 6.96 7.50
CA PHE A 325 28.68 6.68 7.05
C PHE A 325 28.64 6.36 5.54
N LYS A 326 29.40 7.10 4.73
CA LYS A 326 29.56 6.82 3.30
C LYS A 326 30.15 5.42 3.06
N ALA A 327 31.17 5.02 3.83
CA ALA A 327 31.76 3.69 3.77
C ALA A 327 30.76 2.59 4.19
N PHE A 328 29.99 2.82 5.25
CA PHE A 328 28.93 1.91 5.68
C PHE A 328 27.86 1.70 4.60
N CYS A 329 27.37 2.78 3.98
CA CYS A 329 26.42 2.69 2.87
C CYS A 329 27.00 1.95 1.66
N GLY A 330 28.27 2.23 1.32
CA GLY A 330 28.97 1.54 0.23
C GLY A 330 29.16 0.05 0.48
N PHE A 331 29.40 -0.36 1.73
CA PHE A 331 29.49 -1.77 2.12
C PHE A 331 28.14 -2.49 1.97
N LEU A 332 27.05 -1.86 2.40
CA LEU A 332 25.71 -2.45 2.30
C LEU A 332 25.22 -2.55 0.85
N SER A 333 25.53 -1.55 0.03
CA SER A 333 25.13 -1.53 -1.38
C SER A 333 26.13 -0.73 -2.21
N PRO A 334 27.06 -1.39 -2.92
CA PRO A 334 28.07 -0.72 -3.74
C PRO A 334 27.50 0.18 -4.84
N GLN A 335 26.24 -0.05 -5.24
CA GLN A 335 25.56 0.72 -6.28
C GLN A 335 24.77 1.92 -5.73
N TYR A 336 24.63 2.04 -4.41
CA TYR A 336 23.84 3.10 -3.80
C TYR A 336 24.70 4.36 -3.59
N THR A 337 24.30 5.45 -4.26
CA THR A 337 24.89 6.76 -4.05
C THR A 337 24.01 7.58 -3.10
N LEU A 338 24.62 8.05 -1.99
CA LEU A 338 23.97 8.95 -1.06
C LEU A 338 23.57 10.27 -1.76
N PRO A 339 22.49 10.94 -1.31
CA PRO A 339 22.17 12.27 -1.80
C PRO A 339 23.31 13.23 -1.45
N LEU A 340 23.89 13.89 -2.47
CA LEU A 340 24.94 14.89 -2.24
C LEU A 340 24.46 15.98 -1.30
N SER A 341 25.34 16.38 -0.36
CA SER A 341 25.07 17.45 0.57
C SER A 341 24.92 18.78 -0.18
N ARG A 342 24.32 19.79 0.48
CA ARG A 342 24.13 21.12 -0.13
C ARG A 342 25.47 21.80 -0.42
N GLU A 343 26.52 21.46 0.33
CA GLU A 343 27.87 22.00 0.18
C GLU A 343 28.58 21.37 -1.03
N GLU A 344 28.43 20.06 -1.23
CA GLU A 344 28.97 19.34 -2.39
C GLU A 344 28.31 19.77 -3.72
N ARG A 345 27.11 20.37 -3.68
CA ARG A 345 26.45 20.92 -4.88
C ARG A 345 26.86 22.36 -5.21
N ARG A 346 27.58 23.04 -4.33
CA ARG A 346 27.99 24.46 -4.48
C ARG A 346 29.45 24.64 -4.89
N GLY A 347 30.28 23.61 -4.75
CA GLY A 347 31.61 23.54 -5.38
C GLY A 347 31.50 22.97 -6.78
#